data_AF-A0AAU4XA52-F1
#
_entry.id   AF-A0AAU4XA52-F1
#
_cell.length_a   1.000
_cell.length_b   1.000
_cell.length_c   1.000
_cell.angle_alpha   90.00
_cell.angle_beta   90.00
_cell.angle_gamma   90.00
#
_symmetry.space_group_name_H-M   'P 1'
#
loop_
_entity.id
_entity.type
_entity.pdbx_description
1 polymer ?
#
loop_
_entity_poly.entity_id
_entity_poly.type
_entity_poly.pdbx_seq_one_letter_code
_entity_poly.pdbx_strand_id
1 'polypeptide(L)'
;MTAVETPAQEYTRLTGERGELAAALRKAGDASPENRDRLASVDRRLRELVASPPPGYVLPKAAADLVTHAQVHGWLTLVQWTPPGYGGEPFVSVQVGRLLHAGEQSGARGDRWTYNVTWHSRDCAPGRVRLFGRHLATTPEQPWLHDGPSVKAIRAVITQHPAPRDGGAS
;
A
#
# COMPACT_ATOMS: atom_id res chain seq x y z
N MET A 1 23.45 14.57 -26.06
CA MET A 1 22.66 13.40 -25.64
C MET A 1 22.41 13.54 -24.14
N THR A 2 21.23 13.96 -23.71
CA THR A 2 20.86 13.97 -22.30
C THR A 2 20.75 12.52 -21.84
N ALA A 3 21.51 12.15 -20.80
CA ALA A 3 21.41 10.82 -20.21
C ALA A 3 19.98 10.60 -19.68
N VAL A 4 19.37 9.48 -20.05
CA VAL A 4 18.04 9.10 -19.56
C VAL A 4 18.18 8.77 -18.07
N GLU A 5 17.36 9.41 -17.23
CA GLU A 5 17.30 9.16 -15.79
C GLU A 5 16.90 7.70 -15.54
N THR A 6 17.66 6.98 -14.69
CA THR A 6 17.32 5.60 -14.30
C THR A 6 16.16 5.58 -13.29
N PRO A 7 15.39 4.48 -13.17
CA PRO A 7 14.31 4.38 -12.19
C PRO A 7 14.73 4.62 -10.74
N ALA A 8 15.98 4.27 -10.37
CA ALA A 8 16.53 4.51 -9.05
C ALA A 8 16.82 6.00 -8.78
N GLN A 9 17.36 6.70 -9.79
CA GLN A 9 17.57 8.15 -9.72
C GLN A 9 16.24 8.89 -9.65
N GLU A 10 15.28 8.49 -10.48
CA GLU A 10 13.92 9.05 -10.48
C GLU A 10 13.23 8.86 -9.12
N TYR A 11 13.28 7.64 -8.56
CA TYR A 11 12.69 7.34 -7.26
C TYR A 11 13.30 8.20 -6.14
N THR A 12 14.63 8.35 -6.14
CA THR A 12 15.34 9.16 -5.13
C THR A 12 14.93 10.62 -5.21
N ARG A 13 14.94 11.19 -6.43
CA ARG A 13 14.54 12.58 -6.68
C ARG A 13 13.09 12.83 -6.25
N LEU A 14 12.16 11.97 -6.67
CA LEU A 14 10.74 12.11 -6.34
C LEU A 14 10.46 11.93 -4.84
N THR A 15 11.24 11.10 -4.13
CA THR A 15 11.14 10.96 -2.68
C THR A 15 11.54 12.26 -1.97
N GLY A 16 12.59 12.92 -2.45
CA GLY A 16 12.99 14.26 -1.98
C GLY A 16 11.90 15.30 -2.24
N GLU A 17 11.44 15.40 -3.49
CA GLU A 17 10.38 16.32 -3.91
C GLU A 17 9.09 16.15 -3.09
N ARG A 18 8.68 14.90 -2.84
CA ARG A 18 7.54 14.58 -1.96
C ARG A 18 7.72 15.14 -0.56
N GLY A 19 8.93 15.00 0.01
CA GLY A 19 9.26 15.50 1.35
C GLY A 19 9.19 17.02 1.43
N GLU A 20 9.71 17.71 0.42
CA GLU A 20 9.67 19.18 0.31
C GLU A 20 8.23 19.69 0.16
N LEU A 21 7.44 19.11 -0.74
CA LEU A 21 6.03 19.46 -0.93
C LEU A 21 5.20 19.22 0.35
N ALA A 22 5.40 18.07 1.01
CA ALA A 22 4.72 17.77 2.27
C ALA A 22 5.14 18.70 3.42
N ALA A 23 6.39 19.18 3.42
CA ALA A 23 6.84 20.18 4.38
C ALA A 23 6.25 21.57 4.08
N ALA A 24 6.20 21.98 2.81
CA ALA A 24 5.63 23.24 2.37
C ALA A 24 4.14 23.36 2.74
N LEU A 25 3.34 22.33 2.42
CA LEU A 25 1.92 22.27 2.75
C LEU A 25 1.66 22.34 4.27
N ARG A 26 2.55 21.78 5.10
CA ARG A 26 2.45 21.87 6.56
C ARG A 26 2.85 23.24 7.11
N LYS A 27 3.95 23.80 6.62
CA LYS A 27 4.52 25.06 7.14
C LYS A 27 3.67 26.27 6.79
N ALA A 28 3.08 26.27 5.61
CA ALA A 28 2.49 27.48 5.07
C ALA A 28 0.97 27.62 5.32
N GLY A 29 0.31 26.61 5.92
CA GLY A 29 -1.16 26.53 5.85
C GLY A 29 -1.66 26.61 4.39
N ASP A 30 -0.75 26.32 3.45
CA ASP A 30 -0.88 26.69 2.05
C ASP A 30 -1.83 25.71 1.41
N ALA A 31 -3.01 26.24 1.09
CA ALA A 31 -4.05 25.52 0.40
C ALA A 31 -3.80 25.48 -1.11
N SER A 32 -2.60 25.89 -1.59
CA SER A 32 -2.23 25.89 -3.01
C SER A 32 -2.66 24.58 -3.69
N PRO A 33 -3.68 24.64 -4.56
CA PRO A 33 -4.13 23.49 -5.33
C PRO A 33 -2.99 22.91 -6.16
N GLU A 34 -2.09 23.77 -6.67
CA GLU A 34 -0.92 23.37 -7.45
C GLU A 34 0.04 22.49 -6.65
N ASN A 35 0.38 22.86 -5.41
CA ASN A 35 1.25 22.05 -4.56
C ASN A 35 0.59 20.70 -4.19
N ARG A 36 -0.74 20.68 -4.03
CA ARG A 36 -1.50 19.44 -3.78
C ARG A 36 -1.54 18.54 -5.00
N ASP A 37 -1.82 19.10 -6.17
CA ASP A 37 -1.86 18.37 -7.44
C ASP A 37 -0.47 17.82 -7.78
N ARG A 38 0.57 18.62 -7.53
CA ARG A 38 1.96 18.20 -7.69
C ARG A 38 2.31 17.06 -6.75
N LEU A 39 1.97 17.17 -5.46
CA LEU A 39 2.19 16.10 -4.49
C LEU A 39 1.44 14.83 -4.89
N ALA A 40 0.19 14.93 -5.34
CA ALA A 40 -0.59 13.79 -5.81
C ALA A 40 0.04 13.13 -7.04
N SER A 41 0.57 13.91 -7.98
CA SER A 41 1.28 13.40 -9.15
C SER A 41 2.59 12.71 -8.78
N VAL A 42 3.37 13.27 -7.85
CA VAL A 42 4.60 12.68 -7.33
C VAL A 42 4.30 11.37 -6.60
N ASP A 43 3.29 11.35 -5.74
CA ASP A 43 2.85 10.15 -5.03
C ASP A 43 2.39 9.06 -6.00
N ARG A 44 1.64 9.40 -7.05
CA ARG A 44 1.24 8.46 -8.10
C ARG A 44 2.47 7.87 -8.80
N ARG A 45 3.44 8.72 -9.18
CA ARG A 45 4.64 8.25 -9.88
C ARG A 45 5.52 7.37 -9.00
N LEU A 46 5.69 7.71 -7.72
CA LEU A 46 6.37 6.86 -6.75
C LEU A 46 5.68 5.51 -6.60
N ARG A 47 4.33 5.47 -6.57
CA ARG A 47 3.57 4.21 -6.54
C ARG A 47 3.82 3.37 -7.79
N GLU A 48 3.84 3.97 -8.97
CA GLU A 48 4.15 3.25 -10.23
C GLU A 48 5.53 2.62 -10.19
N LEU A 49 6.54 3.36 -9.70
CA LEU A 49 7.92 2.88 -9.61
C LEU A 49 8.08 1.67 -8.68
N VAL A 50 7.24 1.54 -7.66
CA VAL A 50 7.27 0.41 -6.70
C VAL A 50 6.18 -0.62 -6.96
N ALA A 51 5.30 -0.43 -7.95
CA ALA A 51 4.26 -1.40 -8.28
C ALA A 51 4.83 -2.62 -9.02
N SER A 52 5.96 -2.44 -9.71
CA SER A 52 6.58 -3.48 -10.54
C SER A 52 7.60 -4.30 -9.73
N PRO A 53 7.65 -5.62 -9.93
CA PRO A 53 8.66 -6.46 -9.29
C PRO A 53 10.08 -6.12 -9.80
N PRO A 54 11.11 -6.26 -8.94
CA PRO A 54 12.49 -6.26 -9.40
C PRO A 54 12.75 -7.38 -10.43
N PRO A 55 13.77 -7.26 -11.29
CA PRO A 55 14.10 -8.28 -12.28
C PRO A 55 14.26 -9.67 -11.65
N GLY A 56 13.62 -10.67 -12.24
CA GLY A 56 13.65 -12.06 -11.77
C GLY A 56 12.70 -12.40 -10.61
N TYR A 57 11.96 -11.42 -10.10
CA TYR A 57 10.94 -11.64 -9.07
C TYR A 57 9.53 -11.57 -9.65
N VAL A 58 8.61 -12.29 -9.01
CA VAL A 58 7.18 -12.26 -9.31
C VAL A 58 6.38 -12.16 -8.02
N LEU A 59 5.16 -11.60 -8.11
CA LEU A 59 4.27 -11.52 -6.97
C LEU A 59 3.91 -12.94 -6.50
N PRO A 60 4.12 -13.30 -5.23
CA PRO A 60 3.77 -14.62 -4.72
C PRO A 60 2.29 -14.90 -4.90
N LYS A 61 1.95 -16.16 -5.17
CA LYS A 61 0.56 -16.58 -5.30
C LYS A 61 -0.31 -16.15 -4.10
N ALA A 62 0.18 -16.32 -2.88
CA ALA A 62 -0.58 -15.92 -1.68
C ALA A 62 -0.85 -14.41 -1.61
N ALA A 63 0.09 -13.58 -2.10
CA ALA A 63 -0.08 -12.13 -2.18
C ALA A 63 -1.08 -11.77 -3.30
N ALA A 64 -0.93 -12.37 -4.49
CA ALA A 64 -1.85 -12.17 -5.61
C ALA A 64 -3.29 -12.62 -5.29
N ASP A 65 -3.45 -13.76 -4.61
CA ASP A 65 -4.74 -14.29 -4.17
C ASP A 65 -5.37 -13.35 -3.12
N LEU A 66 -4.59 -12.76 -2.19
CA LEU A 66 -5.09 -11.77 -1.23
C LEU A 66 -5.56 -10.49 -1.92
N VAL A 67 -4.77 -9.96 -2.88
CA VAL A 67 -5.13 -8.77 -3.68
C VAL A 67 -6.43 -9.01 -4.44
N THR A 68 -6.51 -10.13 -5.16
CA THR A 68 -7.70 -10.51 -5.93
C THR A 68 -8.92 -10.65 -5.02
N HIS A 69 -8.76 -11.33 -3.87
CA HIS A 69 -9.83 -11.51 -2.90
C HIS A 69 -10.32 -10.18 -2.33
N ALA A 70 -9.42 -9.25 -1.99
CA ALA A 70 -9.77 -7.92 -1.53
C ALA A 70 -10.57 -7.14 -2.59
N GLN A 71 -10.08 -7.12 -3.83
CA GLN A 71 -10.73 -6.40 -4.95
C GLN A 71 -12.13 -6.93 -5.27
N VAL A 72 -12.32 -8.25 -5.28
CA VAL A 72 -13.63 -8.89 -5.50
C VAL A 72 -14.67 -8.45 -4.45
N HIS A 73 -14.21 -8.17 -3.23
CA HIS A 73 -15.05 -7.68 -2.14
C HIS A 73 -15.08 -6.15 -2.03
N GLY A 74 -14.55 -5.43 -3.02
CA GLY A 74 -14.57 -3.96 -3.09
C GLY A 74 -13.56 -3.27 -2.16
N TRP A 75 -12.62 -3.99 -1.57
CA TRP A 75 -11.57 -3.39 -0.76
C TRP A 75 -10.49 -2.76 -1.65
N LEU A 76 -9.88 -1.68 -1.16
CA LEU A 76 -8.73 -1.08 -1.80
C LEU A 76 -7.48 -1.92 -1.56
N THR A 77 -6.60 -1.95 -2.55
CA THR A 77 -5.36 -2.72 -2.52
C THR A 77 -4.19 -1.85 -2.97
N LEU A 78 -3.04 -2.01 -2.31
CA LEU A 78 -1.79 -1.39 -2.70
C LEU A 78 -0.68 -2.44 -2.62
N VAL A 79 0.02 -2.68 -3.73
CA VAL A 79 1.17 -3.58 -3.82
C VAL A 79 2.42 -2.74 -4.00
N GLN A 80 3.41 -2.93 -3.13
CA GLN A 80 4.67 -2.18 -3.15
C GLN A 80 5.84 -3.12 -3.01
N TRP A 81 6.64 -3.23 -4.07
CA TRP A 81 7.95 -3.85 -4.04
C TRP A 81 8.98 -2.93 -3.40
N THR A 82 10.13 -3.51 -3.06
CA THR A 82 11.33 -2.76 -2.72
C THR A 82 11.61 -1.65 -3.73
N PRO A 83 12.00 -0.44 -3.25
CA PRO A 83 12.35 0.66 -4.13
C PRO A 83 13.40 0.30 -5.19
N PRO A 84 13.32 0.89 -6.41
CA PRO A 84 14.39 0.77 -7.39
C PRO A 84 15.74 1.24 -6.81
N GLY A 85 16.80 0.47 -7.05
CA GLY A 85 18.14 0.78 -6.51
C GLY A 85 18.32 0.44 -5.03
N TYR A 86 17.34 -0.20 -4.37
CA TYR A 86 17.51 -0.74 -3.04
C TYR A 86 18.61 -1.82 -3.04
N GLY A 87 19.66 -1.61 -2.24
CA GLY A 87 20.81 -2.52 -2.16
C GLY A 87 20.61 -3.74 -1.26
N GLY A 88 19.44 -3.91 -0.66
CA GLY A 88 19.11 -5.04 0.19
C GLY A 88 18.34 -6.15 -0.52
N GLU A 89 17.90 -7.13 0.27
CA GLU A 89 17.07 -8.25 -0.19
C GLU A 89 15.68 -7.77 -0.65
N PRO A 90 15.23 -8.14 -1.86
CA PRO A 90 13.89 -7.81 -2.35
C PRO A 90 12.76 -8.26 -1.42
N PHE A 91 11.76 -7.41 -1.27
CA PHE A 91 10.51 -7.71 -0.56
C PHE A 91 9.32 -7.05 -1.25
N VAL A 92 8.13 -7.53 -0.94
CA VAL A 92 6.86 -6.93 -1.38
C VAL A 92 5.93 -6.80 -0.19
N SER A 93 5.34 -5.63 -0.02
CA SER A 93 4.25 -5.37 0.92
C SER A 93 2.94 -5.24 0.16
N VAL A 94 1.93 -5.94 0.64
CA VAL A 94 0.53 -5.80 0.20
C VAL A 94 -0.25 -5.18 1.32
N GLN A 95 -0.81 -4.01 1.05
CA GLN A 95 -1.79 -3.38 1.90
C GLN A 95 -3.19 -3.63 1.32
N VAL A 96 -4.12 -4.03 2.17
CA VAL A 96 -5.54 -4.10 1.85
C VAL A 96 -6.32 -3.33 2.91
N GLY A 97 -7.35 -2.59 2.50
CA GLY A 97 -8.15 -1.82 3.45
C GLY A 97 -9.46 -1.30 2.90
N ARG A 98 -10.33 -0.89 3.82
CA ARG A 98 -11.55 -0.13 3.52
C ARG A 98 -11.92 0.78 4.67
N LEU A 99 -12.67 1.84 4.37
CA LEU A 99 -13.32 2.67 5.38
C LEU A 99 -14.60 2.00 5.88
N LEU A 100 -14.98 2.34 7.10
CA LEU A 100 -16.28 2.01 7.68
C LEU A 100 -17.34 2.88 7.02
N HIS A 101 -18.49 2.29 6.71
CA HIS A 101 -19.65 3.08 6.31
C HIS A 101 -20.37 3.65 7.53
N ALA A 102 -21.25 4.65 7.33
CA ALA A 102 -21.89 5.38 8.43
C ALA A 102 -22.55 4.47 9.49
N GLY A 103 -23.24 3.40 9.07
CA GLY A 103 -23.85 2.43 9.98
C GLY A 103 -22.89 1.58 10.82
N GLU A 104 -21.62 1.46 10.43
CA GLU A 104 -20.59 0.73 11.22
C GLU A 104 -19.88 1.65 12.23
N GLN A 105 -19.90 2.96 11.99
CA GLN A 105 -19.11 3.92 12.77
C GLN A 105 -19.65 4.11 14.20
N SER A 106 -20.95 3.91 14.43
CA SER A 106 -21.60 4.24 15.71
C SER A 106 -21.12 3.40 16.90
N GLY A 107 -20.44 2.27 16.67
CA GLY A 107 -19.88 1.40 17.72
C GLY A 107 -18.36 1.23 17.66
N ALA A 108 -17.71 1.84 16.68
CA ALA A 108 -16.29 1.64 16.41
C ALA A 108 -15.42 2.73 17.06
N ARG A 109 -14.19 2.36 17.44
CA ARG A 109 -13.17 3.32 17.91
C ARG A 109 -12.36 3.91 16.74
N GLY A 110 -12.28 3.19 15.63
CA GLY A 110 -11.61 3.58 14.40
C GLY A 110 -12.55 3.64 13.19
N ASP A 111 -12.06 4.21 12.10
CA ASP A 111 -12.82 4.47 10.87
C ASP A 111 -12.48 3.50 9.72
N ARG A 112 -11.57 2.54 9.94
CA ARG A 112 -11.06 1.68 8.87
C ARG A 112 -10.65 0.30 9.33
N TRP A 113 -10.61 -0.60 8.36
CA TRP A 113 -9.73 -1.77 8.37
C TRP A 113 -8.54 -1.51 7.47
N THR A 114 -7.35 -1.85 7.93
CA THR A 114 -6.14 -1.85 7.13
C THR A 114 -5.27 -3.01 7.58
N TYR A 115 -4.80 -3.82 6.64
CA TYR A 115 -3.86 -4.91 6.86
C TYR A 115 -2.67 -4.72 5.95
N ASN A 116 -1.45 -4.79 6.47
CA ASN A 116 -0.21 -4.76 5.72
C ASN A 116 0.54 -6.09 5.93
N VAL A 117 0.75 -6.80 4.82
CA VAL A 117 1.36 -8.13 4.79
C VAL A 117 2.61 -8.05 3.92
N THR A 118 3.75 -8.50 4.45
CA THR A 118 5.04 -8.42 3.74
C THR A 118 5.56 -9.81 3.42
N TRP A 119 6.15 -9.98 2.24
CA TRP A 119 6.92 -11.15 1.83
C TRP A 119 8.35 -10.74 1.51
N HIS A 120 9.34 -11.48 2.01
CA HIS A 120 10.76 -11.16 1.87
C HIS A 120 11.52 -12.29 1.17
N SER A 121 12.57 -11.95 0.41
CA SER A 121 13.47 -12.92 -0.24
C SER A 121 14.51 -13.52 0.71
N ARG A 122 14.49 -13.15 2.00
CA ARG A 122 15.48 -13.62 2.98
C ARG A 122 15.39 -15.14 3.13
N ASP A 123 16.54 -15.79 3.00
CA ASP A 123 16.69 -17.25 3.03
C ASP A 123 15.86 -17.98 1.97
N CYS A 124 15.55 -17.33 0.85
CA CYS A 124 14.86 -17.94 -0.28
C CYS A 124 15.80 -18.14 -1.47
N ALA A 125 15.49 -19.12 -2.33
CA ALA A 125 16.13 -19.21 -3.64
C ALA A 125 15.87 -17.92 -4.45
N PRO A 126 16.79 -17.51 -5.35
CA PRO A 126 16.62 -16.33 -6.19
C PRO A 126 15.26 -16.28 -6.89
N GLY A 127 14.64 -15.10 -6.92
CA GLY A 127 13.33 -14.88 -7.53
C GLY A 127 12.13 -15.33 -6.68
N ARG A 128 12.36 -15.88 -5.49
CA ARG A 128 11.31 -16.25 -4.54
C ARG A 128 11.28 -15.31 -3.34
N VAL A 129 10.08 -15.12 -2.80
CA VAL A 129 9.87 -14.48 -1.50
C VAL A 129 8.92 -15.33 -0.68
N ARG A 130 9.07 -15.30 0.64
CA ARG A 130 8.22 -16.00 1.61
C ARG A 130 7.55 -15.01 2.55
N LEU A 131 6.42 -15.43 3.13
CA LEU A 131 5.69 -14.60 4.07
C LEU A 131 6.60 -14.22 5.24
N PHE A 132 6.75 -12.92 5.48
CA PHE A 132 7.63 -12.40 6.51
C PHE A 132 6.83 -12.15 7.79
N GLY A 133 7.13 -12.95 8.80
CA GLY A 133 6.79 -12.71 10.21
C GLY A 133 5.44 -12.05 10.49
N ARG A 134 5.49 -11.00 11.32
CA ARG A 134 4.32 -10.27 11.83
C ARG A 134 3.68 -9.43 10.74
N HIS A 135 2.37 -9.53 10.63
CA HIS A 135 1.55 -8.62 9.83
C HIS A 135 1.24 -7.39 10.67
N LEU A 136 0.92 -6.29 10.03
CA LEU A 136 0.45 -5.09 10.73
C LEU A 136 -1.01 -4.87 10.41
N ALA A 137 -1.76 -4.41 11.40
CA ALA A 137 -3.17 -4.11 11.27
C ALA A 137 -3.52 -2.80 11.97
N THR A 138 -4.56 -2.17 11.44
CA THR A 138 -5.35 -1.14 12.09
C THR A 138 -6.81 -1.53 11.87
N THR A 139 -7.55 -1.68 12.95
CA THR A 139 -8.93 -2.17 12.91
C THR A 139 -9.86 -1.20 13.63
N PRO A 140 -11.19 -1.29 13.42
CA PRO A 140 -12.12 -0.39 14.08
C PRO A 140 -12.15 -0.55 15.60
N GLU A 141 -11.85 -1.74 16.10
CA GLU A 141 -11.76 -2.05 17.52
C GLU A 141 -10.43 -1.59 18.12
N GLN A 142 -9.36 -1.62 17.32
CA GLN A 142 -8.00 -1.22 17.69
C GLN A 142 -7.44 -0.25 16.63
N PRO A 143 -7.73 1.06 16.77
CA PRO A 143 -7.39 2.07 15.75
C PRO A 143 -5.90 2.48 15.73
N TRP A 144 -5.08 1.93 16.62
CA TRP A 144 -3.62 2.09 16.58
C TRP A 144 -2.98 0.94 15.79
N LEU A 145 -1.72 1.11 15.39
CA LEU A 145 -0.97 0.06 14.71
C LEU A 145 -0.70 -1.11 15.67
N HIS A 146 -1.12 -2.32 15.29
CA HIS A 146 -0.93 -3.53 16.10
C HIS A 146 -0.57 -4.75 15.23
N ASP A 147 -0.22 -5.86 15.88
CA ASP A 147 0.04 -7.13 15.17
C ASP A 147 -1.24 -7.59 14.45
N GLY A 148 -1.10 -7.90 13.16
CA GLY A 148 -2.19 -8.33 12.29
C GLY A 148 -2.39 -9.85 12.31
N PRO A 149 -3.61 -10.31 11.98
CA PRO A 149 -3.93 -11.73 11.95
C PRO A 149 -3.36 -12.39 10.68
N SER A 150 -3.36 -13.72 10.64
CA SER A 150 -2.90 -14.49 9.46
C SER A 150 -3.64 -14.10 8.17
N VAL A 151 -3.02 -14.31 7.01
CA VAL A 151 -3.64 -14.06 5.69
C VAL A 151 -5.00 -14.75 5.55
N LYS A 152 -5.16 -15.96 6.10
CA LYS A 152 -6.45 -16.68 6.10
C LYS A 152 -7.52 -15.92 6.88
N ALA A 153 -7.17 -15.41 8.05
CA ALA A 153 -8.09 -14.63 8.89
C ALA A 153 -8.39 -13.26 8.26
N ILE A 154 -7.41 -12.60 7.63
CA ILE A 154 -7.65 -11.37 6.85
C ILE A 154 -8.71 -11.62 5.77
N ARG A 155 -8.58 -12.70 4.99
CA ARG A 155 -9.57 -13.06 3.97
C ARG A 155 -10.96 -13.31 4.56
N ALA A 156 -11.05 -13.93 5.74
CA ALA A 156 -12.32 -14.13 6.43
C ALA A 156 -12.97 -12.80 6.82
N VAL A 157 -12.20 -11.84 7.34
CA VAL A 157 -12.69 -10.48 7.64
C VAL A 157 -13.19 -9.81 6.37
N ILE A 158 -12.41 -9.82 5.28
CA ILE A 158 -12.82 -9.23 4.00
C ILE A 158 -14.15 -9.81 3.51
N THR A 159 -14.33 -11.13 3.64
CA THR A 159 -15.57 -11.81 3.25
C THR A 159 -16.76 -11.39 4.11
N GLN A 160 -16.57 -11.24 5.43
CA GLN A 160 -17.62 -10.83 6.37
C GLN A 160 -17.96 -9.34 6.26
N HIS A 161 -17.01 -8.55 5.79
CA HIS A 161 -17.07 -7.09 5.76
C HIS A 161 -16.74 -6.56 4.36
N PRO A 162 -17.50 -6.93 3.31
CA PRO A 162 -17.28 -6.38 1.98
C PRO A 162 -17.45 -4.87 1.99
N ALA A 163 -16.76 -4.16 1.10
CA ALA A 163 -17.03 -2.74 0.90
C ALA A 163 -18.46 -2.57 0.35
N PRO A 164 -19.13 -1.44 0.64
CA PRO A 164 -20.40 -1.15 0.01
C PRO A 164 -20.22 -1.22 -1.51
N ARG A 165 -21.10 -1.95 -2.20
CA ARG A 165 -21.28 -1.71 -3.62
C ARG A 165 -21.85 -0.31 -3.70
N ASP A 166 -21.13 0.63 -4.32
CA ASP A 166 -21.72 1.91 -4.68
C ASP A 166 -23.01 1.59 -5.42
N GLY A 167 -24.14 1.79 -4.73
CA GLY A 167 -25.45 1.61 -5.32
C GLY A 167 -25.49 2.61 -6.46
N GLY A 168 -25.56 2.09 -7.69
CA GLY A 168 -25.78 2.91 -8.87
C GLY A 168 -27.04 3.73 -8.67
N ALA A 169 -26.86 4.96 -8.22
CA ALA A 169 -27.80 6.03 -8.45
C ALA A 169 -27.52 6.50 -9.88
N SER A 170 -28.24 5.89 -10.82
CA SER A 170 -28.55 6.47 -12.11
C SER A 170 -30.07 6.53 -12.23
#